data_AF-A0A226HET8-F1
#
_entry.id   AF-A0A226HET8-F1
#
_cell.length_a   1.000
_cell.length_b   1.000
_cell.length_c   1.000
_cell.angle_alpha   90.00
_cell.angle_beta   90.00
_cell.angle_gamma   90.00
#
_symmetry.space_group_name_H-M   'P 1'
#
loop_
_entity.id
_entity.type
_entity.pdbx_description
1 polymer ?
#
loop_
_entity_poly.entity_id
_entity_poly.type
_entity_poly.pdbx_seq_one_letter_code
_entity_poly.pdbx_strand_id
1 'polypeptide(L)'
;MKKILIFLFSSLLFASCKSTSTATSVTKKETKKEEKYLVKNLIAKATDNIGVRYKAGGTTRNGFDCSGLVYTTFESENIKLPRSSYEQAKVGKVIKFDDAKKGDLIFFKTNKSKQINHVGLITEINSDEIKFVHSSTSKGVIISSTKEPYYKNSFTQINRIVE
;
A
#
# COMPACT_ATOMS: atom_id res chain seq x y z
N MET A 1 22.52 41.25 -71.78
CA MET A 1 23.85 41.56 -71.22
C MET A 1 23.95 40.98 -69.81
N LYS A 2 24.84 39.99 -69.59
CA LYS A 2 25.71 39.74 -68.39
C LYS A 2 25.20 40.34 -67.04
N LYS A 3 24.95 39.64 -65.92
CA LYS A 3 25.67 38.59 -65.12
C LYS A 3 24.68 38.03 -64.05
N ILE A 4 24.56 36.73 -63.80
CA ILE A 4 25.26 35.89 -62.79
C ILE A 4 25.33 36.51 -61.37
N LEU A 5 24.64 35.89 -60.41
CA LEU A 5 25.24 35.48 -59.13
C LEU A 5 24.47 34.29 -58.53
N ILE A 6 25.23 33.23 -58.26
CA ILE A 6 24.86 31.96 -57.63
C ILE A 6 24.87 32.14 -56.11
N PHE A 7 23.90 31.55 -55.40
CA PHE A 7 24.10 31.12 -54.01
C PHE A 7 23.65 29.66 -53.84
N LEU A 8 24.66 28.79 -53.86
CA LEU A 8 24.66 27.48 -53.20
C LEU A 8 24.60 27.66 -51.68
N PHE A 9 24.16 26.59 -50.99
CA PHE A 9 24.28 26.22 -49.56
C PHE A 9 22.89 25.98 -48.95
N SER A 10 22.58 24.91 -48.25
CA SER A 10 23.36 23.75 -47.82
C SER A 10 22.34 22.74 -47.29
N SER A 11 22.48 21.48 -47.68
CA SER A 11 21.86 20.35 -47.02
C SER A 11 22.21 20.36 -45.52
N LEU A 12 21.23 20.61 -44.64
CA LEU A 12 21.41 20.35 -43.22
C LEU A 12 20.96 18.92 -42.91
N LEU A 13 21.96 18.14 -42.53
CA LEU A 13 21.94 16.77 -42.07
C LEU A 13 20.95 16.60 -40.91
N PHE A 14 20.11 15.57 -40.99
CA PHE A 14 19.37 15.04 -39.84
C PHE A 14 20.38 14.48 -38.82
N ALA A 15 20.73 15.29 -37.83
CA ALA A 15 21.44 14.82 -36.66
C ALA A 15 20.47 13.99 -35.80
N SER A 16 20.64 12.66 -35.85
CA SER A 16 20.01 11.73 -34.91
C SER A 16 20.57 11.98 -33.50
N CYS A 17 19.88 12.79 -32.70
CA CYS A 17 20.12 12.84 -31.28
C CYS A 17 19.58 11.56 -30.64
N LYS A 18 20.46 10.60 -30.34
CA LYS A 18 20.20 9.57 -29.33
C LYS A 18 19.97 10.27 -27.99
N SER A 19 18.72 10.36 -27.57
CA SER A 19 18.35 10.83 -26.24
C SER A 19 18.77 9.79 -25.21
N THR A 20 19.77 10.14 -24.40
CA THR A 20 20.31 9.35 -23.30
C THR A 20 19.30 9.33 -22.14
N SER A 21 18.82 8.14 -21.78
CA SER A 21 17.75 7.85 -20.80
C SER A 21 18.14 8.01 -19.32
N THR A 22 19.09 8.88 -18.98
CA THR A 22 19.64 8.99 -17.61
C THR A 22 18.74 9.77 -16.64
N ALA A 23 17.87 10.67 -17.12
CA ALA A 23 17.00 11.46 -16.23
C ALA A 23 15.85 10.65 -15.60
N THR A 24 15.34 9.62 -16.28
CA THR A 24 14.19 8.83 -15.79
C THR A 24 14.57 7.81 -14.70
N SER A 25 15.83 7.35 -14.67
CA SER A 25 16.28 6.34 -13.71
C SER A 25 16.56 6.90 -12.32
N VAL A 26 16.91 8.19 -12.22
CA VAL A 26 17.15 8.88 -10.95
C VAL A 26 15.83 9.12 -10.21
N THR A 27 14.84 9.72 -10.87
CA THR A 27 13.52 10.02 -10.28
C THR A 27 12.80 8.74 -9.83
N LYS A 28 12.80 7.67 -10.65
CA LYS A 28 12.16 6.39 -10.29
C LYS A 28 12.82 5.72 -9.07
N LYS A 29 14.13 5.90 -8.90
CA LYS A 29 14.88 5.35 -7.76
C LYS A 29 14.58 6.11 -6.46
N GLU A 30 14.40 7.43 -6.55
CA GLU A 30 14.01 8.26 -5.41
C GLU A 30 12.57 7.96 -4.96
N THR A 31 11.60 7.91 -5.89
CA THR A 31 10.21 7.57 -5.57
C THR A 31 10.07 6.20 -4.92
N LYS A 32 10.74 5.17 -5.46
CA LYS A 32 10.72 3.82 -4.87
C LYS A 32 11.37 3.76 -3.48
N LYS A 33 12.36 4.61 -3.23
CA LYS A 33 13.01 4.71 -1.92
C LYS A 33 12.03 5.33 -0.93
N GLU A 34 11.35 6.42 -1.30
CA GLU A 34 10.33 7.09 -0.49
C GLU A 34 9.15 6.19 -0.16
N GLU A 35 8.58 5.49 -1.15
CA GLU A 35 7.53 4.45 -0.96
C GLU A 35 7.97 3.42 0.08
N LYS A 36 9.20 2.91 -0.04
CA LYS A 36 9.73 1.93 0.90
C LYS A 36 9.83 2.48 2.33
N TYR A 37 10.17 3.76 2.51
CA TYR A 37 10.17 4.39 3.83
C TYR A 37 8.75 4.56 4.38
N LEU A 38 7.82 5.02 3.55
CA LEU A 38 6.42 5.15 3.90
C LEU A 38 5.83 3.82 4.39
N VAL A 39 5.99 2.75 3.61
CA VAL A 39 5.52 1.40 4.00
C VAL A 39 6.16 0.94 5.30
N LYS A 40 7.46 1.19 5.49
CA LYS A 40 8.15 0.85 6.73
C LYS A 40 7.57 1.61 7.92
N ASN A 41 7.29 2.90 7.79
CA ASN A 41 6.72 3.72 8.85
C ASN A 41 5.30 3.28 9.21
N LEU A 42 4.44 3.01 8.20
CA LEU A 42 3.09 2.50 8.42
C LEU A 42 3.12 1.20 9.23
N ILE A 43 3.99 0.26 8.84
CA ILE A 43 4.14 -1.00 9.57
C ILE A 43 4.63 -0.76 10.99
N ALA A 44 5.69 0.04 11.16
CA ALA A 44 6.25 0.37 12.47
C ALA A 44 5.17 0.97 13.39
N LYS A 45 4.43 1.97 12.90
CA LYS A 45 3.36 2.64 13.63
C LYS A 45 2.25 1.69 14.05
N ALA A 46 1.83 0.77 13.17
CA ALA A 46 0.84 -0.22 13.52
C ALA A 46 1.38 -1.22 14.57
N THR A 47 2.63 -1.69 14.42
CA THR A 47 3.25 -2.66 15.32
C THR A 47 3.63 -2.08 16.68
N ASP A 48 3.89 -0.78 16.80
CA ASP A 48 4.12 -0.10 18.08
C ASP A 48 2.93 -0.17 19.04
N ASN A 49 1.76 -0.55 18.51
CA ASN A 49 0.54 -0.72 19.29
C ASN A 49 0.28 -2.19 19.68
N ILE A 50 1.18 -3.14 19.38
CA ILE A 50 1.03 -4.55 19.80
C ILE A 50 0.77 -4.62 21.31
N GLY A 51 -0.23 -5.42 21.69
CA GLY A 51 -0.72 -5.56 23.06
C GLY A 51 -1.77 -4.53 23.50
N VAL A 52 -2.00 -3.45 22.74
CA VAL A 52 -3.11 -2.53 23.01
C VAL A 52 -4.43 -3.29 22.84
N ARG A 53 -5.30 -3.24 23.84
CA ARG A 53 -6.57 -3.96 23.85
C ARG A 53 -7.51 -3.54 22.72
N TYR A 54 -8.43 -4.42 22.38
CA TYR A 54 -9.53 -4.08 21.48
C TYR A 54 -10.52 -3.12 22.16
N LYS A 55 -11.04 -2.16 21.39
CA LYS A 55 -12.18 -1.32 21.77
C LYS A 55 -12.97 -0.96 20.52
N ALA A 56 -14.27 -1.31 20.48
CA ALA A 56 -15.15 -0.95 19.36
C ALA A 56 -15.16 0.58 19.15
N GLY A 57 -14.98 1.02 17.90
CA GLY A 57 -14.83 2.44 17.55
C GLY A 57 -13.49 3.07 17.96
N GLY A 58 -12.60 2.33 18.61
CA GLY A 58 -11.38 2.85 19.22
C GLY A 58 -10.33 3.31 18.21
N THR A 59 -9.76 4.50 18.45
CA THR A 59 -8.71 5.16 17.63
C THR A 59 -7.50 5.59 18.46
N THR A 60 -7.31 5.06 19.67
CA THR A 60 -6.23 5.54 20.56
C THR A 60 -5.58 4.37 21.29
N ARG A 61 -4.45 4.63 21.95
CA ARG A 61 -3.78 3.62 22.79
C ARG A 61 -4.60 3.13 23.99
N ASN A 62 -5.74 3.78 24.31
CA ASN A 62 -6.71 3.27 25.27
C ASN A 62 -7.52 2.08 24.72
N GLY A 63 -7.44 1.83 23.42
CA GLY A 63 -7.98 0.68 22.71
C GLY A 63 -8.29 1.01 21.27
N PHE A 64 -8.04 0.05 20.37
CA PHE A 64 -8.31 0.16 18.94
C PHE A 64 -9.35 -0.86 18.49
N ASP A 65 -10.21 -0.52 17.54
CA ASP A 65 -10.84 -1.53 16.68
C ASP A 65 -9.96 -1.82 15.46
N CYS A 66 -10.33 -2.82 14.64
CA CYS A 66 -9.51 -3.24 13.51
C CYS A 66 -9.28 -2.10 12.51
N SER A 67 -10.35 -1.41 12.10
CA SER A 67 -10.27 -0.30 11.17
C SER A 67 -9.70 0.97 11.80
N GLY A 68 -9.76 1.12 13.13
CA GLY A 68 -9.21 2.27 13.87
C GLY A 68 -7.71 2.23 14.02
N LEU A 69 -7.15 1.03 14.19
CA LEU A 69 -5.70 0.82 14.10
C LEU A 69 -5.20 1.26 12.71
N VAL A 70 -5.85 0.79 11.64
CA VAL A 70 -5.49 1.14 10.26
C VAL A 70 -5.71 2.62 9.97
N TYR A 71 -6.86 3.17 10.37
CA TYR A 71 -7.21 4.59 10.20
C TYR A 71 -6.11 5.50 10.78
N THR A 72 -5.74 5.28 12.05
CA THR A 72 -4.73 6.12 12.71
C THR A 72 -3.31 5.89 12.20
N THR A 73 -3.01 4.67 11.75
CA THR A 73 -1.72 4.35 11.13
C THR A 73 -1.53 5.15 9.85
N PHE A 74 -2.50 5.13 8.94
CA PHE A 74 -2.41 5.85 7.67
C PHE A 74 -2.54 7.37 7.86
N GLU A 75 -3.37 7.83 8.81
CA GLU A 75 -3.48 9.24 9.16
C GLU A 75 -2.15 9.83 9.66
N SER A 76 -1.31 9.03 10.32
CA SER A 76 0.03 9.48 10.76
C SER A 76 0.99 9.83 9.61
N GLU A 77 0.69 9.34 8.41
CA GLU A 77 1.40 9.66 7.16
C GLU A 77 0.52 10.53 6.23
N ASN A 78 -0.47 11.23 6.81
CA ASN A 78 -1.42 12.12 6.12
C ASN A 78 -2.32 11.43 5.07
N ILE A 79 -2.45 10.10 5.11
CA ILE A 79 -3.32 9.35 4.20
C ILE A 79 -4.67 9.12 4.88
N LYS A 80 -5.71 9.76 4.38
CA LYS A 80 -7.06 9.65 4.93
C LYS A 80 -7.73 8.37 4.44
N LEU A 81 -8.12 7.52 5.37
CA LEU A 81 -8.94 6.34 5.10
C LEU A 81 -10.33 6.50 5.74
N PRO A 82 -11.38 5.89 5.16
CA PRO A 82 -12.67 5.78 5.82
C PRO A 82 -12.55 5.08 7.18
N ARG A 83 -13.50 5.35 8.10
CA ARG A 83 -13.39 4.86 9.47
C ARG A 83 -13.74 3.38 9.63
N SER A 84 -14.53 2.79 8.74
CA SER A 84 -14.96 1.38 8.81
C SER A 84 -14.16 0.49 7.85
N SER A 85 -13.95 -0.78 8.23
CA SER A 85 -13.27 -1.77 7.39
C SER A 85 -14.01 -2.02 6.07
N TYR A 86 -15.34 -1.98 6.09
CA TYR A 86 -16.18 -2.10 4.91
C TYR A 86 -15.96 -0.98 3.88
N GLU A 87 -15.81 0.27 4.34
CA GLU A 87 -15.52 1.39 3.42
C GLU A 87 -14.03 1.42 3.02
N GLN A 88 -13.11 1.07 3.92
CA GLN A 88 -11.68 0.91 3.60
C GLN A 88 -11.46 -0.12 2.49
N ALA A 89 -12.25 -1.19 2.47
CA ALA A 89 -12.24 -2.21 1.44
C ALA A 89 -12.59 -1.69 0.02
N LYS A 90 -13.15 -0.49 -0.10
CA LYS A 90 -13.48 0.16 -1.39
C LYS A 90 -12.40 1.14 -1.85
N VAL A 91 -11.37 1.37 -1.04
CA VAL A 91 -10.28 2.33 -1.34
C VAL A 91 -9.07 1.61 -1.90
N GLY A 92 -8.39 2.26 -2.84
CA GLY A 92 -7.18 1.74 -3.48
C GLY A 92 -7.46 0.68 -4.53
N LYS A 93 -6.39 -0.01 -4.96
CA LYS A 93 -6.45 -1.03 -6.00
C LYS A 93 -6.59 -2.41 -5.38
N VAL A 94 -7.55 -3.21 -5.85
CA VAL A 94 -7.66 -4.62 -5.45
C VAL A 94 -6.50 -5.43 -6.04
N ILE A 95 -5.81 -6.20 -5.20
CA ILE A 95 -4.61 -6.95 -5.52
C ILE A 95 -4.88 -8.45 -5.40
N LYS A 96 -4.29 -9.25 -6.29
CA LYS A 96 -4.31 -10.72 -6.19
C LYS A 96 -3.45 -11.17 -5.02
N PHE A 97 -3.78 -12.31 -4.42
CA PHE A 97 -3.03 -12.84 -3.27
C PHE A 97 -1.51 -12.92 -3.54
N ASP A 98 -1.12 -13.42 -4.70
CA ASP A 98 0.29 -13.61 -5.08
C ASP A 98 1.03 -12.30 -5.40
N ASP A 99 0.28 -11.21 -5.65
CA ASP A 99 0.81 -9.87 -5.95
C ASP A 99 0.88 -8.98 -4.69
N ALA A 100 0.49 -9.52 -3.53
CA ALA A 100 0.43 -8.81 -2.28
C ALA A 100 1.83 -8.39 -1.81
N LYS A 101 1.89 -7.22 -1.16
CA LYS A 101 3.12 -6.65 -0.62
C LYS A 101 2.91 -6.20 0.82
N LYS A 102 4.02 -6.00 1.52
CA LYS A 102 4.06 -5.25 2.77
C LYS A 102 3.42 -3.87 2.58
N GLY A 103 2.60 -3.44 3.53
CA GLY A 103 1.86 -2.18 3.45
C GLY A 103 0.48 -2.28 2.80
N ASP A 104 0.17 -3.37 2.10
CA ASP A 104 -1.19 -3.61 1.60
C ASP A 104 -2.15 -3.89 2.76
N LEU A 105 -3.42 -3.55 2.58
CA LEU A 105 -4.49 -3.88 3.52
C LEU A 105 -5.10 -5.23 3.14
N ILE A 106 -5.33 -6.08 4.14
CA ILE A 106 -5.97 -7.39 3.98
C ILE A 106 -7.30 -7.42 4.73
N PHE A 107 -8.34 -7.94 4.07
CA PHE A 107 -9.72 -7.86 4.56
C PHE A 107 -10.37 -9.23 4.70
N PHE A 108 -11.25 -9.33 5.69
CA PHE A 108 -11.91 -10.58 6.06
C PHE A 108 -13.41 -10.39 6.31
N LYS A 109 -14.17 -11.46 6.08
CA LYS A 109 -15.56 -11.65 6.51
C LYS A 109 -15.58 -12.63 7.68
N THR A 110 -15.36 -12.13 8.88
CA THR A 110 -15.30 -12.96 10.09
C THR A 110 -16.69 -13.28 10.62
N ASN A 111 -16.79 -14.32 11.46
CA ASN A 111 -18.04 -14.69 12.15
C ASN A 111 -19.24 -14.89 11.20
N LYS A 112 -19.01 -15.44 10.01
CA LYS A 112 -20.02 -15.67 8.96
C LYS A 112 -20.75 -14.40 8.48
N SER A 113 -20.11 -13.24 8.61
CA SER A 113 -20.65 -11.97 8.09
C SER A 113 -20.84 -12.01 6.58
N LYS A 114 -21.92 -11.39 6.08
CA LYS A 114 -22.17 -11.22 4.64
C LYS A 114 -21.25 -10.15 4.01
N GLN A 115 -20.78 -9.21 4.83
CA GLN A 115 -19.94 -8.07 4.43
C GLN A 115 -18.59 -8.09 5.12
N ILE A 116 -17.59 -7.45 4.51
CA ILE A 116 -16.28 -7.24 5.14
C ILE A 116 -16.49 -6.50 6.46
N ASN A 117 -15.94 -7.05 7.54
CA ASN A 117 -16.07 -6.52 8.89
C ASN A 117 -14.72 -6.45 9.61
N HIS A 118 -13.64 -6.91 8.98
CA HIS A 118 -12.32 -6.96 9.59
C HIS A 118 -11.22 -6.61 8.60
N VAL A 119 -10.18 -5.95 9.09
CA VAL A 119 -9.04 -5.47 8.29
C VAL A 119 -7.74 -5.62 9.09
N GLY A 120 -6.63 -5.86 8.39
CA GLY A 120 -5.28 -5.80 8.91
C GLY A 120 -4.33 -5.13 7.92
N LEU A 121 -3.14 -4.77 8.40
CA LEU A 121 -2.04 -4.24 7.60
C LEU A 121 -0.99 -5.34 7.39
N ILE A 122 -0.63 -5.63 6.15
CA ILE A 122 0.34 -6.67 5.83
C ILE A 122 1.75 -6.25 6.26
N THR A 123 2.40 -7.14 7.02
CA THR A 123 3.74 -6.92 7.61
C THR A 123 4.81 -7.85 7.00
N GLU A 124 4.40 -9.04 6.56
CA GLU A 124 5.29 -10.07 6.01
C GLU A 124 4.57 -10.84 4.90
N ILE A 125 5.32 -11.19 3.85
CA ILE A 125 4.90 -12.06 2.75
C ILE A 125 5.95 -13.16 2.62
N ASN A 126 5.50 -14.40 2.71
CA ASN A 126 6.24 -15.60 2.32
C ASN A 126 5.47 -16.30 1.20
N SER A 127 6.06 -17.33 0.58
CA SER A 127 5.53 -17.96 -0.64
C SER A 127 4.04 -18.34 -0.60
N ASP A 128 3.53 -18.79 0.56
CA ASP A 128 2.14 -19.22 0.77
C ASP A 128 1.51 -18.64 2.06
N GLU A 129 2.12 -17.58 2.61
CA GLU A 129 1.73 -17.02 3.89
C GLU A 129 1.82 -15.51 3.89
N ILE A 130 0.75 -14.86 4.35
CA ILE A 130 0.72 -13.43 4.61
C ILE A 130 0.54 -13.24 6.12
N LYS A 131 1.46 -12.50 6.74
CA LYS A 131 1.29 -12.05 8.13
C LYS A 131 0.86 -10.59 8.17
N PHE A 132 -0.08 -10.29 9.06
CA PHE A 132 -0.69 -8.98 9.15
C PHE A 132 -0.91 -8.57 10.60
N VAL A 133 -0.68 -7.29 10.88
CA VAL A 133 -1.01 -6.68 12.17
C VAL A 133 -2.45 -6.18 12.14
N HIS A 134 -3.20 -6.45 13.20
CA HIS A 134 -4.59 -6.01 13.34
C HIS A 134 -5.01 -5.98 14.81
N SER A 135 -6.09 -5.27 15.13
CA SER A 135 -6.73 -5.37 16.44
C SER A 135 -7.73 -6.54 16.47
N SER A 136 -7.38 -7.62 17.18
CA SER A 136 -8.23 -8.80 17.42
C SER A 136 -9.21 -8.53 18.56
N THR A 137 -10.48 -8.93 18.39
CA THR A 137 -11.52 -8.72 19.41
C THR A 137 -11.20 -9.30 20.78
N SER A 138 -10.45 -10.41 20.84
CA SER A 138 -10.10 -11.09 22.09
C SER A 138 -8.68 -10.82 22.59
N LYS A 139 -7.74 -10.52 21.68
CA LYS A 139 -6.31 -10.41 22.02
C LYS A 139 -5.74 -8.99 21.86
N GLY A 140 -6.54 -8.02 21.40
CA GLY A 140 -6.06 -6.69 21.07
C GLY A 140 -5.15 -6.72 19.83
N VAL A 141 -4.26 -5.74 19.72
CA VAL A 141 -3.35 -5.61 18.57
C VAL A 141 -2.31 -6.73 18.59
N ILE A 142 -2.32 -7.58 17.57
CA ILE A 142 -1.42 -8.72 17.40
C ILE A 142 -1.04 -8.86 15.92
N ILE A 143 -0.04 -9.70 15.66
CA ILE A 143 0.25 -10.20 14.32
C ILE A 143 -0.36 -11.59 14.19
N SER A 144 -1.15 -11.77 13.13
CA SER A 144 -1.76 -13.05 12.75
C SER A 144 -1.32 -13.46 11.35
N SER A 145 -1.62 -14.70 10.99
CA SER A 145 -1.22 -15.34 9.73
C SER A 145 -2.43 -15.86 8.96
N THR A 146 -2.37 -15.77 7.62
CA THR A 146 -3.35 -16.43 6.73
C THR A 146 -3.31 -17.96 6.79
N LYS A 147 -2.29 -18.56 7.43
CA LYS A 147 -2.25 -20.00 7.70
C LYS A 147 -3.12 -20.41 8.89
N GLU A 148 -3.50 -19.48 9.76
CA GLU A 148 -4.44 -19.78 10.85
C GLU A 148 -5.83 -20.09 10.25
N PRO A 149 -6.49 -21.21 10.63
CA PRO A 149 -7.76 -21.62 10.02
C PRO A 149 -8.84 -20.53 10.04
N TYR A 150 -8.90 -19.73 11.11
CA TYR A 150 -9.87 -18.64 11.24
C TYR A 150 -9.73 -17.60 10.13
N TYR A 151 -8.50 -17.15 9.84
CA TYR A 151 -8.24 -16.15 8.82
C TYR A 151 -8.20 -16.75 7.42
N LYS A 152 -7.70 -17.98 7.28
CA LYS A 152 -7.77 -18.73 6.02
C LYS A 152 -9.20 -18.83 5.48
N ASN A 153 -10.14 -19.18 6.35
CA ASN A 153 -11.53 -19.41 5.98
C ASN A 153 -12.37 -18.13 5.84
N SER A 154 -11.83 -16.98 6.27
CA SER A 154 -12.53 -15.69 6.22
C SER A 154 -11.90 -14.66 5.29
N PHE A 155 -10.74 -14.98 4.71
CA PHE A 155 -10.05 -14.11 3.75
C PHE A 155 -10.97 -13.72 2.60
N THR A 156 -10.94 -12.45 2.21
CA THR A 156 -11.84 -11.92 1.17
C THR A 156 -11.10 -11.16 0.09
N GLN A 157 -10.24 -10.21 0.45
CA GLN A 157 -9.58 -9.35 -0.52
C GLN A 157 -8.33 -8.67 0.06
N ILE A 158 -7.50 -8.14 -0.84
CA ILE A 158 -6.32 -7.31 -0.52
C ILE A 158 -6.43 -6.02 -1.33
N ASN A 159 -6.13 -4.87 -0.70
CA ASN A 159 -6.08 -3.59 -1.38
C ASN A 159 -4.72 -2.91 -1.17
N ARG A 160 -4.17 -2.34 -2.24
CA ARG A 160 -3.01 -1.46 -2.19
C ARG A 160 -3.47 -0.01 -2.16
N ILE A 161 -3.01 0.73 -1.15
CA ILE A 161 -3.35 2.14 -0.94
C ILE A 161 -2.24 3.07 -1.45
N VAL A 162 -0.98 2.65 -1.28
CA VAL A 162 0.22 3.42 -1.66
C VAL A 162 1.01 2.64 -2.70
N GLU A 163 1.53 3.32 -3.71
CA GLU A 163 2.28 2.75 -4.86
C GLU A 163 3.78 3.01 -4.82
#